data_AF-A0A9E3L0K3-F1
#
_entry.id   AF-A0A9E3L0K3-F1
#
_cell.length_a   1.000
_cell.length_b   1.000
_cell.length_c   1.000
_cell.angle_alpha   90.00
_cell.angle_beta   90.00
_cell.angle_gamma   90.00
#
_symmetry.space_group_name_H-M   'P 1'
#
loop_
_entity.id
_entity.type
_entity.pdbx_description
1 polymer ?
#
loop_
_entity_poly.entity_id
_entity_poly.type
_entity_poly.pdbx_seq_one_letter_code
_entity_poly.pdbx_strand_id
1 'polypeptide(L)'
;MRFNPDEYITVSERIEKFYAKFPQGRIITTVMEHSQETGFILMRAEVYREPDDALPAATGHAYELRSAGHVQAGSYVEVCETSSVGRALALLGFEVRRGVASREEVIRGAKKQQAAATAAAPARAERPAPAPEKAAATPAPAAEVGADLDTLILQAAEELGYDAAKVRKWVNQKYEVTGGLGSLTPHDKREVLKIFTEQARPQPRAGR
;
A
#
# COMPACT_ATOMS: atom_id res chain seq x y z
N MET A 1 -23.65 -4.44 -6.56
CA MET A 1 -24.19 -3.51 -5.55
C MET A 1 -23.40 -2.22 -5.64
N ARG A 2 -24.05 -1.07 -5.82
CA ARG A 2 -23.40 0.23 -6.06
C ARG A 2 -22.95 0.83 -4.71
N PHE A 3 -21.69 1.24 -4.59
CA PHE A 3 -21.15 1.90 -3.39
C PHE A 3 -21.94 3.19 -3.11
N ASN A 4 -22.49 3.30 -1.90
CA ASN A 4 -23.13 4.53 -1.43
C ASN A 4 -22.35 5.09 -0.22
N PRO A 5 -21.60 6.19 -0.39
CA PRO A 5 -20.79 6.77 0.68
C PRO A 5 -21.62 7.36 1.82
N ASP A 6 -22.92 7.63 1.61
CA ASP A 6 -23.78 8.23 2.64
C ASP A 6 -24.31 7.20 3.65
N GLU A 7 -24.03 5.91 3.40
CA GLU A 7 -24.35 4.83 4.34
C GLU A 7 -23.28 4.65 5.45
N TYR A 8 -22.18 5.41 5.39
CA TYR A 8 -21.08 5.34 6.34
C TYR A 8 -20.92 6.65 7.11
N ILE A 9 -20.66 6.52 8.41
CA ILE A 9 -20.37 7.66 9.27
C ILE A 9 -18.87 7.96 9.28
N THR A 10 -18.52 9.22 9.46
CA THR A 10 -17.13 9.67 9.55
C THR A 10 -16.55 9.35 10.93
N VAL A 11 -15.22 9.27 11.04
CA VAL A 11 -14.57 9.16 12.36
C VAL A 11 -14.86 10.39 13.22
N SER A 12 -14.92 11.57 12.63
CA SER A 12 -15.26 12.82 13.33
C SER A 12 -16.66 12.76 13.96
N GLU A 13 -17.65 12.28 13.22
CA GLU A 13 -19.02 12.08 13.75
C GLU A 13 -19.04 11.06 14.90
N ARG A 14 -18.21 10.00 14.85
CA ARG A 14 -18.06 9.05 15.97
C ARG A 14 -17.50 9.74 17.21
N ILE A 15 -16.49 10.58 17.03
CA ILE A 15 -15.83 11.33 18.12
C ILE A 15 -16.81 12.32 18.76
N GLU A 16 -17.56 13.07 17.97
CA GLU A 16 -18.57 14.01 18.46
C GLU A 16 -19.65 13.29 19.28
N LYS A 17 -20.20 12.19 18.77
CA LYS A 17 -21.17 11.36 19.51
C LYS A 17 -20.57 10.79 20.79
N PHE A 18 -19.30 10.38 20.75
CA PHE A 18 -18.59 9.88 21.91
C PHE A 18 -18.49 10.93 23.02
N TYR A 19 -17.97 12.12 22.73
CA TYR A 19 -17.84 13.18 23.73
C TYR A 19 -19.19 13.77 24.17
N ALA A 20 -20.22 13.74 23.32
CA ALA A 20 -21.58 14.10 23.73
C ALA A 20 -22.15 13.13 24.78
N LYS A 21 -21.81 11.83 24.69
CA LYS A 21 -22.27 10.79 25.63
C LYS A 21 -21.35 10.65 26.85
N PHE A 22 -20.05 10.83 26.65
CA PHE A 22 -19.00 10.68 27.65
C PHE A 22 -18.10 11.93 27.63
N PRO A 23 -18.54 13.07 28.22
CA PRO A 23 -17.80 14.34 28.15
C PRO A 23 -16.40 14.29 28.78
N GLN A 24 -16.21 13.39 29.75
CA GLN A 24 -14.93 13.16 30.42
C GLN A 24 -14.17 11.94 29.87
N GLY A 25 -14.68 11.34 28.79
CA GLY A 25 -14.03 10.22 28.13
C GLY A 25 -12.66 10.59 27.59
N ARG A 26 -11.82 9.58 27.35
CA ARG A 26 -10.48 9.76 26.79
C ARG A 26 -10.24 8.79 25.66
N ILE A 27 -9.63 9.29 24.59
CA ILE A 27 -9.14 8.47 23.49
C ILE A 27 -7.63 8.59 23.50
N ILE A 28 -6.93 7.47 23.71
CA ILE A 28 -5.47 7.41 23.76
C ILE A 28 -5.00 6.57 22.57
N THR A 29 -4.12 7.13 21.76
CA THR A 29 -3.47 6.43 20.64
C THR A 29 -2.03 6.09 21.01
N THR A 30 -1.56 4.94 20.55
CA THR A 30 -0.20 4.47 20.79
C THR A 30 0.34 3.82 19.52
N VAL A 31 1.52 4.26 19.10
CA VAL A 31 2.27 3.60 18.03
C VAL A 31 2.83 2.30 18.61
N MET A 32 2.33 1.17 18.08
CA MET A 32 2.78 -0.15 18.49
C MET A 32 4.07 -0.53 17.78
N GLU A 33 4.14 -0.24 16.49
CA GLU A 33 5.29 -0.53 15.64
C GLU A 33 5.33 0.45 14.48
N HIS A 34 6.52 0.90 14.12
CA HIS A 34 6.72 1.80 12.98
C HIS A 34 8.08 1.52 12.36
N SER A 35 8.09 1.31 11.05
CA SER A 35 9.33 1.21 10.29
C SER A 35 9.33 2.25 9.18
N GLN A 36 10.29 3.18 9.25
CA GLN A 36 10.47 4.19 8.20
C GLN A 36 11.08 3.60 6.93
N GLU A 37 11.81 2.48 7.04
CA GLU A 37 12.44 1.78 5.92
C GLU A 37 11.38 1.07 5.07
N THR A 38 10.60 0.18 5.69
CA THR A 38 9.52 -0.55 5.00
C THR A 38 8.27 0.33 4.81
N GLY A 39 8.15 1.39 5.59
CA GLY A 39 7.06 2.37 5.49
C GLY A 39 5.75 1.93 6.12
N PHE A 40 5.71 0.86 6.92
CA PHE A 40 4.48 0.49 7.64
C PHE A 40 4.40 1.11 9.03
N ILE A 41 3.17 1.28 9.52
CA ILE A 41 2.86 1.65 10.89
C ILE A 41 1.68 0.84 11.42
N LEU A 42 1.79 0.41 12.67
CA LEU A 42 0.75 -0.24 13.46
C LEU A 42 0.43 0.66 14.65
N MET A 43 -0.83 1.05 14.79
CA MET A 43 -1.30 1.84 15.93
C MET A 43 -2.43 1.13 16.67
N ARG A 44 -2.52 1.39 17.96
CA ARG A 44 -3.62 0.99 18.83
C ARG A 44 -4.27 2.25 19.42
N ALA A 45 -5.58 2.35 19.33
CA ALA A 45 -6.39 3.29 20.08
C ALA A 45 -7.07 2.58 21.25
N GLU A 46 -7.16 3.27 22.37
CA GLU A 46 -7.84 2.87 23.59
C GLU A 46 -8.86 3.94 23.97
N VAL A 47 -10.08 3.53 24.26
CA VAL A 47 -11.18 4.46 24.60
C VAL A 47 -11.65 4.18 26.02
N TYR A 48 -11.64 5.22 26.86
CA TYR A 48 -12.09 5.22 28.25
C TYR A 48 -13.33 6.10 28.35
N ARG A 49 -14.36 5.68 29.09
CA ARG A 49 -15.62 6.43 29.20
C ARG A 49 -15.56 7.46 30.32
N GLU A 50 -14.87 7.12 31.41
CA GLU A 50 -14.71 7.99 32.57
C GLU A 50 -13.22 8.15 32.93
N PRO A 51 -12.84 9.20 33.67
CA PRO A 51 -11.45 9.45 34.07
C PRO A 51 -10.83 8.30 34.90
N ASP A 52 -11.64 7.61 35.69
CA ASP A 52 -11.27 6.58 36.65
C ASP A 52 -11.41 5.14 36.11
N ASP A 53 -11.80 4.96 34.84
CA ASP A 53 -11.80 3.65 34.19
C ASP A 53 -10.38 3.04 34.25
N ALA A 54 -10.23 1.94 34.98
CA ALA A 54 -8.95 1.24 35.14
C ALA A 54 -8.48 0.53 33.85
N LEU A 55 -9.42 0.22 32.96
CA LEU A 55 -9.19 -0.47 31.68
C LEU A 55 -10.00 0.22 30.58
N PRO A 56 -9.53 0.18 29.32
CA PRO A 56 -10.27 0.77 28.22
C PRO A 56 -11.59 0.02 27.97
N ALA A 57 -12.65 0.78 27.72
CA ALA A 57 -13.95 0.26 27.34
C ALA A 57 -13.95 -0.37 25.93
N ALA A 58 -13.07 0.10 25.05
CA ALA A 58 -12.83 -0.51 23.74
C ALA A 58 -11.42 -0.20 23.24
N THR A 59 -10.93 -1.06 22.34
CA THR A 59 -9.64 -0.87 21.68
C THR A 59 -9.78 -1.08 20.17
N GLY A 60 -9.01 -0.34 19.37
CA GLY A 60 -8.97 -0.47 17.92
C GLY A 60 -7.54 -0.52 17.42
N HIS A 61 -7.23 -1.42 16.51
CA HIS A 61 -5.92 -1.51 15.88
C HIS A 61 -6.04 -1.15 14.41
N ALA A 62 -5.08 -0.39 13.89
CA ALA A 62 -4.98 -0.08 12.49
C ALA A 62 -3.55 -0.29 12.00
N TYR A 63 -3.45 -0.69 10.74
CA TYR A 63 -2.21 -0.89 10.03
C TYR A 63 -2.28 -0.08 8.73
N GLU A 64 -1.23 0.69 8.45
CA GLU A 64 -1.10 1.41 7.19
C GLU A 64 0.30 1.27 6.62
N LEU A 65 0.37 1.36 5.29
CA LEU A 65 1.61 1.21 4.52
C LEU A 65 1.79 2.48 3.68
N ARG A 66 2.98 3.09 3.77
CA ARG A 66 3.33 4.30 3.01
C ARG A 66 3.25 4.00 1.52
N SER A 67 2.25 4.59 0.85
CA SER A 67 2.07 4.41 -0.58
C SER A 67 2.84 5.47 -1.35
N ALA A 68 3.74 5.05 -2.25
CA ALA A 68 4.40 5.94 -3.20
C ALA A 68 3.39 6.41 -4.27
N GLY A 69 3.32 7.72 -4.53
CA GLY A 69 2.55 8.29 -5.65
C GLY A 69 1.10 8.71 -5.36
N HIS A 70 0.59 8.58 -4.13
CA HIS A 70 -0.72 9.10 -3.75
C HIS A 70 -0.60 10.40 -2.94
N VAL A 71 -1.63 11.24 -2.98
CA VAL A 71 -1.73 12.49 -2.17
C VAL A 71 -1.52 12.25 -0.66
N GLN A 72 -1.72 11.01 -0.21
CA GLN A 72 -1.54 10.55 1.18
C GLN A 72 -0.16 9.96 1.48
N ALA A 73 0.80 10.02 0.55
CA ALA A 73 2.14 9.43 0.73
C ALA A 73 2.87 9.97 1.98
N GLY A 74 2.57 11.22 2.37
CA GLY A 74 3.09 11.83 3.59
C GLY A 74 2.25 11.59 4.85
N SER A 75 0.99 11.16 4.74
CA SER A 75 0.03 11.16 5.86
C SER A 75 -0.45 9.78 6.33
N TYR A 76 0.30 8.73 6.00
CA TYR A 76 -0.06 7.35 6.39
C TYR A 76 -0.09 7.15 7.92
N VAL A 77 0.62 7.98 8.68
CA VAL A 77 0.63 7.97 10.15
C VAL A 77 -0.70 8.47 10.70
N GLU A 78 -1.14 9.66 10.29
CA GLU A 78 -2.41 10.30 10.68
C GLU A 78 -3.61 9.47 10.19
N VAL A 79 -3.46 8.87 9.01
CA VAL A 79 -4.44 7.92 8.48
C VAL A 79 -4.54 6.66 9.35
N CYS A 80 -3.41 6.12 9.82
CA CYS A 80 -3.41 4.97 10.73
C CYS A 80 -4.05 5.34 12.07
N GLU A 81 -3.71 6.51 12.60
CA GLU A 81 -4.23 7.02 13.87
C GLU A 81 -5.75 7.14 13.82
N THR A 82 -6.27 7.88 12.84
CA THR A 82 -7.72 8.06 12.65
C THR A 82 -8.46 6.75 12.40
N SER A 83 -7.84 5.80 11.69
CA SER A 83 -8.43 4.47 11.46
C SER A 83 -8.48 3.64 12.75
N SER A 84 -7.46 3.72 13.61
CA SER A 84 -7.43 3.02 14.90
C SER A 84 -8.52 3.55 15.84
N VAL A 85 -8.71 4.87 15.90
CA VAL A 85 -9.78 5.53 16.67
C VAL A 85 -11.15 5.16 16.13
N GLY A 86 -11.34 5.22 14.81
CA GLY A 86 -12.59 4.84 14.16
C GLY A 86 -13.02 3.42 14.50
N ARG A 87 -12.07 2.47 14.56
CA ARG A 87 -12.31 1.07 14.93
C ARG A 87 -12.67 0.92 16.41
N ALA A 88 -11.95 1.60 17.30
CA ALA A 88 -12.21 1.55 18.74
C ALA A 88 -13.62 2.08 19.06
N LEU A 89 -14.00 3.22 18.48
CA LEU A 89 -15.33 3.82 18.69
C LEU A 89 -16.46 2.99 18.09
N ALA A 90 -16.24 2.38 16.92
CA ALA A 90 -17.22 1.44 16.35
C ALA A 90 -17.43 0.22 17.26
N LEU A 91 -16.35 -0.36 17.81
CA LEU A 91 -16.44 -1.47 18.77
C LEU A 91 -17.10 -1.06 20.10
N LEU A 92 -16.95 0.20 20.51
CA LEU A 92 -17.64 0.76 21.67
C LEU A 92 -19.15 1.02 21.44
N GLY A 93 -19.63 0.84 20.20
CA GLY A 93 -21.04 0.98 19.86
C GLY A 93 -21.44 2.35 19.31
N PHE A 94 -20.48 3.20 18.91
CA PHE A 94 -20.76 4.44 18.18
C PHE A 94 -21.02 4.15 16.68
N GLU A 95 -22.13 3.43 16.47
CA GLU A 95 -22.77 3.04 15.20
C GLU A 95 -21.99 2.10 14.28
N VAL A 96 -22.48 0.85 14.22
CA VAL A 96 -22.07 -0.23 13.30
C VAL A 96 -23.25 -0.54 12.37
N ARG A 97 -23.76 0.42 11.59
CA ARG A 97 -24.94 0.14 10.74
C ARG A 97 -24.67 -0.91 9.65
N ARG A 98 -23.42 -1.03 9.16
CA ARG A 98 -22.99 -2.07 8.18
C ARG A 98 -21.54 -2.55 8.30
N GLY A 99 -20.81 -2.20 9.37
CA GLY A 99 -19.43 -2.66 9.59
C GLY A 99 -18.58 -1.68 10.40
N VAL A 100 -17.38 -2.12 10.78
CA VAL A 100 -16.44 -1.35 11.63
C VAL A 100 -15.75 -0.22 10.84
N ALA A 101 -15.67 -0.35 9.51
CA ALA A 101 -15.00 0.62 8.65
C ALA A 101 -15.66 2.00 8.68
N SER A 102 -14.85 3.07 8.70
CA SER A 102 -15.34 4.45 8.56
C SER A 102 -15.61 4.81 7.09
N ARG A 103 -16.36 5.89 6.86
CA ARG A 103 -16.58 6.43 5.50
C ARG A 103 -15.27 6.70 4.78
N GLU A 104 -14.30 7.29 5.47
CA GLU A 104 -12.97 7.60 4.94
C GLU A 104 -12.22 6.32 4.54
N GLU A 105 -12.27 5.27 5.38
CA GLU A 105 -11.65 3.98 5.08
C GLU A 105 -12.26 3.34 3.83
N VAL A 106 -13.59 3.37 3.67
CA VAL A 106 -14.24 2.78 2.49
C VAL A 106 -13.98 3.59 1.23
N ILE A 107 -14.01 4.92 1.29
CA ILE A 107 -13.62 5.77 0.15
C ILE A 107 -12.17 5.50 -0.25
N ARG A 108 -11.27 5.34 0.72
CA ARG A 108 -9.86 4.99 0.47
C ARG A 108 -9.74 3.60 -0.18
N GLY A 109 -10.47 2.61 0.32
CA GLY A 109 -10.52 1.26 -0.25
C GLY A 109 -11.04 1.26 -1.69
N ALA A 110 -12.12 1.99 -1.95
CA ALA A 110 -12.70 2.14 -3.30
C ALA A 110 -11.70 2.80 -4.27
N LYS A 111 -10.98 3.85 -3.84
CA LYS A 111 -9.92 4.49 -4.63
C LYS A 111 -8.77 3.52 -4.94
N LYS A 112 -8.33 2.73 -3.95
CA LYS A 112 -7.30 1.69 -4.15
C LYS A 112 -7.75 0.64 -5.18
N GLN A 113 -9.00 0.18 -5.11
CA GLN A 113 -9.56 -0.76 -6.10
C GLN A 113 -9.70 -0.15 -7.49
N GLN A 114 -10.10 1.12 -7.59
CA GLN A 114 -10.28 1.80 -8.86
C GLN A 114 -8.92 2.04 -9.53
N ALA A 115 -7.89 2.48 -8.79
CA ALA A 115 -6.53 2.62 -9.32
C ALA A 115 -5.95 1.27 -9.82
N ALA A 116 -6.22 0.17 -9.10
CA ALA A 116 -5.86 -1.18 -9.55
C ALA A 116 -6.62 -1.61 -10.82
N ALA A 117 -7.90 -1.23 -10.94
CA ALA A 117 -8.71 -1.52 -12.13
C ALA A 117 -8.28 -0.71 -13.36
N THR A 118 -7.91 0.57 -13.21
CA THR A 118 -7.42 1.39 -14.33
C THR A 118 -6.03 0.96 -14.80
N ALA A 119 -5.19 0.41 -13.92
CA ALA A 119 -3.91 -0.20 -14.28
C ALA A 119 -4.07 -1.58 -14.96
N ALA A 120 -5.24 -2.21 -14.85
CA ALA A 120 -5.54 -3.54 -15.39
C ALA A 120 -6.46 -3.54 -16.63
N ALA A 121 -6.83 -2.36 -17.17
CA ALA A 121 -7.64 -2.30 -18.38
C ALA A 121 -6.80 -2.78 -19.60
N PRO A 122 -7.27 -3.78 -20.38
CA PRO A 122 -6.54 -4.26 -21.53
C PRO A 122 -6.56 -3.19 -22.62
N ALA A 123 -5.39 -2.91 -23.19
CA ALA A 123 -5.28 -2.17 -24.43
C ALA A 123 -6.13 -2.88 -25.49
N ARG A 124 -7.31 -2.32 -25.80
CA ARG A 124 -8.16 -2.78 -26.89
C ARG A 124 -7.36 -2.60 -28.19
N ALA A 125 -6.91 -3.72 -28.74
CA ALA A 125 -6.17 -3.78 -29.99
C ALA A 125 -7.04 -3.26 -31.14
N GLU A 126 -6.67 -2.11 -31.71
CA GLU A 126 -7.04 -1.74 -33.08
C GLU A 126 -5.86 -2.04 -34.01
N ARG A 127 -6.13 -2.75 -35.10
CA ARG A 127 -5.17 -3.22 -36.12
C ARG A 127 -4.57 -2.04 -36.93
N PRO A 128 -3.34 -2.16 -37.45
CA PRO A 128 -2.61 -1.04 -38.04
C PRO A 128 -2.77 -0.93 -39.57
N ALA A 129 -2.78 0.30 -40.10
CA ALA A 129 -2.17 0.73 -41.38
C ALA A 129 -2.41 2.25 -41.62
N PRO A 130 -1.62 2.94 -42.47
CA PRO A 130 -0.17 3.20 -42.44
C PRO A 130 0.14 4.72 -42.23
N ALA A 131 1.41 5.06 -41.92
CA ALA A 131 1.93 6.44 -41.80
C ALA A 131 2.11 7.13 -43.18
N PRO A 132 2.17 8.48 -43.35
CA PRO A 132 3.09 9.45 -42.71
C PRO A 132 2.36 10.73 -42.19
N GLU A 133 2.91 11.68 -41.44
CA GLU A 133 4.05 12.56 -41.70
C GLU A 133 4.40 13.38 -40.43
N LYS A 134 5.67 13.80 -40.32
CA LYS A 134 6.31 14.44 -39.18
C LYS A 134 5.81 15.87 -38.90
N ALA A 135 5.68 16.22 -37.62
CA ALA A 135 6.04 17.55 -37.11
C ALA A 135 6.61 17.43 -35.70
N ALA A 136 7.82 17.96 -35.52
CA ALA A 136 8.63 17.86 -34.31
C ALA A 136 8.33 18.99 -33.31
N ALA A 137 8.42 18.67 -32.02
CA ALA A 137 8.86 19.60 -30.98
C ALA A 137 9.50 18.80 -29.83
N THR A 138 10.68 19.25 -29.40
CA THR A 138 11.73 18.53 -28.65
C THR A 138 11.57 18.69 -27.11
N PRO A 139 12.52 18.25 -26.23
CA PRO A 139 12.39 17.08 -25.35
C PRO A 139 12.42 17.39 -23.83
N ALA A 140 12.05 16.42 -22.97
CA ALA A 140 12.50 16.35 -21.57
C ALA A 140 12.36 14.92 -20.99
N PRO A 141 13.23 14.51 -20.03
CA PRO A 141 13.73 13.14 -19.94
C PRO A 141 13.21 12.37 -18.71
N ALA A 142 12.75 11.13 -18.89
CA ALA A 142 12.49 10.18 -17.79
C ALA A 142 12.60 8.68 -18.20
N ALA A 143 13.07 8.37 -19.40
CA ALA A 143 12.97 7.02 -19.97
C ALA A 143 14.20 6.10 -19.74
N GLU A 144 15.30 6.60 -19.17
CA GLU A 144 16.57 5.84 -19.21
C GLU A 144 16.84 4.94 -18.00
N VAL A 145 16.21 5.15 -16.85
CA VAL A 145 16.54 4.40 -15.61
C VAL A 145 15.91 2.99 -15.56
N GLY A 146 14.84 2.75 -16.34
CA GLY A 146 14.12 1.48 -16.34
C GLY A 146 14.79 0.37 -17.15
N ALA A 147 15.50 0.72 -18.23
CA ALA A 147 16.20 -0.22 -19.11
C ALA A 147 17.52 -0.71 -18.49
N ASP A 148 18.16 0.12 -17.67
CA ASP A 148 19.40 -0.21 -16.97
C ASP A 148 19.18 -1.32 -15.93
N LEU A 149 18.12 -1.22 -15.11
CA LEU A 149 17.81 -2.22 -14.09
C LEU A 149 17.44 -3.59 -14.67
N ASP A 150 16.69 -3.64 -15.77
CA ASP A 150 16.32 -4.92 -16.40
C ASP A 150 17.55 -5.66 -16.92
N THR A 151 18.49 -4.91 -17.49
CA THR A 151 19.77 -5.44 -17.98
C THR A 151 20.61 -5.99 -16.83
N LEU A 152 20.73 -5.22 -15.74
CA LEU A 152 21.47 -5.64 -14.54
C LEU A 152 20.88 -6.89 -13.88
N ILE A 153 19.55 -6.98 -13.82
CA ILE A 153 18.86 -8.15 -13.26
C ILE A 153 19.13 -9.40 -14.10
N LEU A 154 19.05 -9.28 -15.43
CA LEU A 154 19.27 -10.41 -16.32
C LEU A 154 20.73 -10.87 -16.28
N GLN A 155 21.70 -9.95 -16.18
CA GLN A 155 23.12 -10.29 -15.99
C GLN A 155 23.37 -11.03 -14.68
N ALA A 156 22.87 -10.52 -13.55
CA ALA A 156 23.01 -11.18 -12.26
C ALA A 156 22.31 -12.55 -12.21
N ALA A 157 21.18 -12.68 -12.89
CA ALA A 157 20.46 -13.95 -12.99
C ALA A 157 21.17 -14.96 -13.91
N GLU A 158 21.83 -14.50 -14.98
CA GLU A 158 22.62 -15.34 -15.89
C GLU A 158 23.83 -15.96 -15.17
N GLU A 159 24.49 -15.23 -14.26
CA GLU A 159 25.56 -15.75 -13.40
C GLU A 159 25.10 -16.94 -12.52
N LEU A 160 23.81 -16.99 -12.22
CA LEU A 160 23.16 -18.06 -11.46
C LEU A 160 22.53 -19.15 -12.34
N GLY A 161 22.70 -19.07 -13.67
CA GLY A 161 22.13 -20.02 -14.63
C GLY A 161 20.64 -19.85 -14.92
N TYR A 162 20.06 -18.69 -14.59
CA TYR A 162 18.70 -18.34 -14.95
C TYR A 162 18.66 -17.62 -16.30
N ASP A 163 17.93 -18.18 -17.25
CA ASP A 163 17.59 -17.50 -18.50
C ASP A 163 16.45 -16.49 -18.30
N ALA A 164 16.25 -15.60 -19.27
CA ALA A 164 15.21 -14.56 -19.22
C ALA A 164 13.79 -15.12 -19.00
N ALA A 165 13.49 -16.33 -19.48
CA ALA A 165 12.18 -16.96 -19.31
C ALA A 165 11.97 -17.46 -17.87
N LYS A 166 13.02 -18.02 -17.26
CA LYS A 166 13.01 -18.42 -15.85
C LYS A 166 12.92 -17.20 -14.92
N VAL A 167 13.67 -16.13 -15.21
CA VAL A 167 13.56 -14.86 -14.47
C VAL A 167 12.14 -14.33 -14.55
N ARG A 168 11.54 -14.30 -15.75
CA ARG A 168 10.14 -13.88 -15.94
C ARG A 168 9.17 -14.75 -15.13
N LYS A 169 9.31 -16.07 -15.17
CA LYS A 169 8.44 -16.99 -14.41
C LYS A 169 8.58 -16.78 -12.90
N TRP A 170 9.80 -16.63 -12.43
CA TRP A 170 10.09 -16.38 -11.01
C TRP A 170 9.52 -15.04 -10.55
N VAL A 171 9.71 -13.97 -11.33
CA VAL A 171 9.14 -12.64 -11.04
C VAL A 171 7.62 -12.70 -11.01
N ASN A 172 7.01 -13.33 -12.01
CA ASN A 172 5.56 -13.51 -12.08
C ASN A 172 5.00 -14.24 -10.85
N GLN A 173 5.71 -15.28 -10.40
CA GLN A 173 5.29 -16.06 -9.24
C GLN A 173 5.52 -15.30 -7.92
N LYS A 174 6.63 -14.58 -7.78
CA LYS A 174 7.01 -13.90 -6.53
C LYS A 174 6.23 -12.61 -6.28
N TYR A 175 5.95 -11.86 -7.33
CA TYR A 175 5.27 -10.56 -7.25
C TYR A 175 3.82 -10.62 -7.73
N GLU A 176 3.31 -11.82 -8.03
CA GLU A 176 1.94 -12.06 -8.53
C GLU A 176 1.59 -11.21 -9.79
N VAL A 177 2.57 -11.05 -10.68
CA VAL A 177 2.45 -10.30 -11.95
C VAL A 177 2.47 -11.22 -13.17
N THR A 178 2.08 -10.71 -14.34
CA THR A 178 2.06 -11.49 -15.59
C THR A 178 3.08 -11.05 -16.64
N GLY A 179 3.59 -9.81 -16.58
CA GLY A 179 4.51 -9.23 -17.58
C GLY A 179 6.00 -9.28 -17.22
N GLY A 180 6.40 -10.01 -16.18
CA GLY A 180 7.80 -10.13 -15.76
C GLY A 180 8.37 -8.82 -15.22
N LEU A 181 9.64 -8.55 -15.51
CA LEU A 181 10.31 -7.31 -15.09
C LEU A 181 9.60 -6.06 -15.61
N GLY A 182 8.99 -6.11 -16.80
CA GLY A 182 8.23 -5.00 -17.36
C GLY A 182 6.99 -4.60 -16.56
N SER A 183 6.50 -5.48 -15.69
CA SER A 183 5.37 -5.20 -14.78
C SER A 183 5.81 -4.70 -13.40
N LEU A 184 7.11 -4.64 -13.13
CA LEU A 184 7.66 -4.24 -11.84
C LEU A 184 7.92 -2.75 -11.76
N THR A 185 7.72 -2.18 -10.57
CA THR A 185 8.16 -0.81 -10.29
C THR A 185 9.70 -0.74 -10.23
N PRO A 186 10.33 0.43 -10.42
CA PRO A 186 11.78 0.57 -10.24
C PRO A 186 12.27 0.17 -8.84
N HIS A 187 11.41 0.25 -7.82
CA HIS A 187 11.72 -0.24 -6.48
C HIS A 187 11.79 -1.78 -6.46
N ASP A 188 10.77 -2.45 -6.99
CA ASP A 188 10.74 -3.92 -7.03
C ASP A 188 11.88 -4.47 -7.88
N LYS A 189 12.22 -3.81 -9.00
CA LYS A 189 13.40 -4.16 -9.81
C LYS A 189 14.70 -4.11 -9.01
N ARG A 190 14.88 -3.11 -8.14
CA ARG A 190 16.06 -3.03 -7.26
C ARG A 190 16.10 -4.17 -6.24
N GLU A 191 14.96 -4.57 -5.69
CA GLU A 191 14.86 -5.72 -4.80
C GLU A 191 15.20 -7.03 -5.53
N VAL A 192 14.68 -7.21 -6.75
CA VAL A 192 15.02 -8.36 -7.60
C VAL A 192 16.51 -8.41 -7.89
N LEU A 193 17.12 -7.28 -8.26
CA LEU A 193 18.56 -7.18 -8.49
C LEU A 193 19.35 -7.57 -7.23
N LYS A 194 18.97 -7.05 -6.06
CA LYS A 194 19.62 -7.38 -4.78
C LYS A 194 19.58 -8.89 -4.52
N ILE A 195 18.44 -9.54 -4.77
CA ILE A 195 18.27 -10.98 -4.55
C ILE A 195 19.21 -11.80 -5.45
N PHE A 196 19.25 -11.51 -6.75
CA PHE A 196 20.12 -12.24 -7.67
C PHE A 196 21.61 -11.96 -7.37
N THR A 197 21.97 -10.73 -7.03
CA THR A 197 23.36 -10.39 -6.65
C THR A 197 23.80 -11.03 -5.33
N GLU A 198 22.92 -11.12 -4.33
CA GLU A 198 23.22 -11.78 -3.05
C GLU A 198 23.34 -13.29 -3.21
N GLN A 199 22.55 -13.91 -4.09
CA GLN A 199 22.63 -15.33 -4.39
C GLN A 199 23.88 -15.69 -5.22
N ALA A 200 24.37 -14.77 -6.05
CA ALA A 200 25.60 -14.93 -6.83
C ALA A 200 26.88 -14.83 -5.99
N ARG A 201 26.82 -14.26 -4.77
CA ARG A 201 27.98 -14.20 -3.88
C ARG A 201 28.37 -15.61 -3.41
N PRO A 202 29.65 -16.02 -3.57
CA PRO A 202 30.12 -17.30 -3.06
C PRO A 202 29.96 -17.31 -1.53
N GLN A 203 29.13 -18.24 -1.03
CA GLN A 203 29.04 -18.53 0.39
C GLN A 203 30.45 -18.88 0.92
N PRO A 204 30.93 -18.27 2.02
CA PRO A 204 32.17 -18.69 2.62
C PRO A 204 32.03 -20.17 3.03
N ARG A 205 32.87 -21.03 2.45
CA ARG A 205 32.94 -22.45 2.83
C ARG A 205 33.20 -22.49 4.33
N ALA A 206 32.21 -22.94 5.10
CA ALA A 206 32.39 -23.30 6.49
C ALA A 206 33.56 -24.29 6.56
N GLY A 207 34.66 -23.85 7.20
CA GLY A 207 35.88 -24.62 7.36
C GLY A 207 35.59 -25.95 8.05
N ARG A 208 36.22 -27.00 7.53
CA ARG A 208 36.38 -28.30 8.18
C ARG A 208 37.10 -28.17 9.51
#